data_AF-S1R7Y6-F1
#
_entry.id   AF-S1R7Y6-F1
#
_cell.length_a   1.000
_cell.length_b   1.000
_cell.length_c   1.000
_cell.angle_alpha   90.00
_cell.angle_beta   90.00
_cell.angle_gamma   90.00
#
_symmetry.space_group_name_H-M   'P 1'
#
loop_
_entity.id
_entity.type
_entity.pdbx_description
1 polymer ?
#
loop_
_entity_poly.entity_id
_entity_poly.type
_entity_poly.pdbx_seq_one_letter_code
_entity_poly.pdbx_strand_id
1 'polypeptide(L)'
;MNDVLHIRQYKIILAESVPELALAELSEFGTWLNPLPRHYVLILKSNELPIADPVVFEKEFKEKTALSDKDVTIEATFGPFTLQRAADTKWF
;
A
#
# COMPACT_ATOMS: atom_id res chain seq x y z
N MET A 1 -10.12 23.99 -3.07
CA MET A 1 -10.54 22.63 -2.71
C MET A 1 -9.88 21.67 -3.68
N ASN A 2 -8.69 21.14 -3.35
CA ASN A 2 -7.97 20.19 -4.22
C ASN A 2 -7.07 19.21 -3.44
N ASP A 3 -7.34 19.01 -2.15
CA ASP A 3 -6.49 18.18 -1.27
C ASP A 3 -6.71 16.68 -1.43
N VAL A 4 -7.79 16.26 -2.11
CA VAL A 4 -8.09 14.82 -2.33
C VAL A 4 -7.16 14.20 -3.39
N LEU A 5 -6.45 15.00 -4.18
CA LEU A 5 -5.61 14.52 -5.30
C LEU A 5 -4.20 14.07 -4.89
N HIS A 6 -3.77 14.25 -3.65
CA HIS A 6 -2.39 13.97 -3.25
C HIS A 6 -2.26 13.03 -2.05
N ILE A 7 -3.28 12.25 -1.73
CA ILE A 7 -3.20 11.27 -0.65
C ILE A 7 -2.14 10.22 -1.00
N ARG A 8 -1.26 9.94 -0.04
CA ARG A 8 -0.17 8.97 -0.11
C ARG A 8 -0.72 7.57 -0.28
N GLN A 9 -0.07 6.82 -1.15
CA GLN A 9 -0.48 5.46 -1.46
C GLN A 9 0.73 4.53 -1.47
N TYR A 10 0.49 3.29 -1.10
CA TYR A 10 1.49 2.24 -1.08
C TYR A 10 1.01 1.09 -1.94
N LYS A 11 1.81 0.74 -2.93
CA LYS A 11 1.66 -0.50 -3.68
C LYS A 11 2.48 -1.56 -2.96
N ILE A 12 1.84 -2.66 -2.61
CA ILE A 12 2.41 -3.71 -1.77
C ILE A 12 2.24 -5.02 -2.52
N ILE A 13 3.35 -5.65 -2.87
CA ILE A 13 3.36 -6.91 -3.62
C ILE A 13 3.99 -7.96 -2.72
N LEU A 14 3.24 -9.02 -2.43
CA LEU A 14 3.77 -10.15 -1.67
C LEU A 14 4.44 -11.18 -2.57
N ALA A 15 5.49 -11.80 -2.05
CA ALA A 15 6.11 -12.97 -2.67
C ALA A 15 5.15 -14.16 -2.72
N GLU A 16 5.38 -15.09 -3.64
CA GLU A 16 4.46 -16.21 -3.86
C GLU A 16 4.38 -17.20 -2.68
N SER A 17 5.39 -17.23 -1.84
CA SER A 17 5.44 -18.05 -0.62
C SER A 17 4.62 -17.48 0.53
N VAL A 18 4.14 -16.24 0.41
CA VAL A 18 3.49 -15.51 1.50
C VAL A 18 1.96 -15.66 1.38
N PRO A 19 1.27 -15.97 2.49
CA PRO A 19 -0.19 -15.99 2.52
C PRO A 19 -0.78 -14.59 2.27
N GLU A 20 -2.06 -14.53 1.93
CA GLU A 20 -2.76 -13.26 1.73
C GLU A 20 -2.81 -12.43 3.03
N LEU A 21 -2.79 -11.10 2.89
CA LEU A 21 -2.84 -10.20 4.04
C LEU A 21 -4.21 -10.23 4.69
N ALA A 22 -4.23 -10.24 6.03
CA ALA A 22 -5.46 -10.01 6.80
C ALA A 22 -5.86 -8.53 6.75
N LEU A 23 -6.49 -8.10 5.65
CA LEU A 23 -6.86 -6.69 5.41
C LEU A 23 -7.75 -6.10 6.51
N ALA A 24 -8.52 -6.92 7.21
CA ALA A 24 -9.34 -6.48 8.35
C ALA A 24 -8.49 -5.89 9.48
N GLU A 25 -7.34 -6.52 9.79
CA GLU A 25 -6.42 -6.08 10.83
C GLU A 25 -5.58 -4.85 10.40
N LEU A 26 -5.46 -4.65 9.08
CA LEU A 26 -4.69 -3.54 8.50
C LEU A 26 -5.56 -2.31 8.16
N SER A 27 -6.88 -2.39 8.40
CA SER A 27 -7.86 -1.32 8.10
C SER A 27 -7.60 0.00 8.84
N GLU A 28 -6.77 -0.03 9.89
CA GLU A 28 -6.32 1.16 10.61
C GLU A 28 -5.51 2.10 9.71
N PHE A 29 -4.65 1.55 8.84
CA PHE A 29 -3.75 2.32 7.98
C PHE A 29 -4.49 3.13 6.91
N GLY A 30 -5.62 2.63 6.43
CA GLY A 30 -6.32 3.26 5.32
C GLY A 30 -7.25 2.33 4.58
N THR A 31 -7.55 2.74 3.35
CA THR A 31 -8.39 1.98 2.44
C THR A 31 -7.50 1.03 1.65
N TRP A 32 -7.79 -0.26 1.73
CA TRP A 32 -7.07 -1.29 0.98
C TRP A 32 -7.84 -1.68 -0.27
N LEU A 33 -7.15 -1.76 -1.39
CA LEU A 33 -7.61 -2.32 -2.64
C LEU A 33 -6.76 -3.54 -2.97
N ASN A 34 -7.40 -4.61 -3.44
CA ASN A 34 -6.73 -5.85 -3.84
C ASN A 34 -7.09 -6.16 -5.30
N PRO A 35 -6.52 -5.45 -6.28
CA PRO A 35 -6.86 -5.64 -7.69
C PRO A 35 -6.45 -7.02 -8.23
N LEU A 36 -5.41 -7.64 -7.67
CA LEU A 36 -4.88 -8.95 -8.08
C LEU A 36 -4.41 -9.72 -6.85
N PRO A 37 -4.44 -11.07 -6.87
CA PRO A 37 -3.92 -11.87 -5.75
C PRO A 37 -2.52 -11.41 -5.36
N ARG A 38 -2.28 -11.21 -4.05
CA ARG A 38 -1.00 -10.75 -3.48
C ARG A 38 -0.55 -9.35 -3.87
N HIS A 39 -1.35 -8.60 -4.61
CA HIS A 39 -1.06 -7.22 -4.94
C HIS A 39 -2.08 -6.29 -4.31
N TYR A 40 -1.59 -5.46 -3.42
CA TYR A 40 -2.41 -4.56 -2.64
C TYR A 40 -2.04 -3.12 -2.93
N VAL A 41 -3.05 -2.25 -2.86
CA VAL A 41 -2.87 -0.80 -2.85
C VAL A 41 -3.50 -0.29 -1.58
N LEU A 42 -2.68 0.31 -0.72
CA LEU A 42 -3.14 1.03 0.45
C LEU A 42 -3.22 2.52 0.09
N ILE A 43 -4.37 3.12 0.32
CA ILE A 43 -4.59 4.56 0.25
C ILE A 43 -4.74 5.06 1.68
N LEU A 44 -3.84 5.94 2.14
CA LEU A 44 -3.88 6.45 3.50
C LEU A 44 -5.15 7.25 3.79
N LYS A 45 -5.56 7.32 5.05
CA LYS A 45 -6.70 8.18 5.45
C LYS A 45 -6.35 9.68 5.38
N SER A 46 -5.12 10.03 5.72
CA SER A 46 -4.58 11.39 5.65
C SER A 46 -3.06 11.33 5.48
N ASN A 47 -2.50 12.35 4.83
CA ASN A 47 -1.06 12.55 4.72
C ASN A 47 -0.42 13.11 6.00
N GLU A 48 -1.23 13.52 6.96
CA GLU A 48 -0.75 14.02 8.27
C GLU A 48 -0.30 12.88 9.20
N LEU A 49 -0.60 11.64 8.85
CA LEU A 49 -0.18 10.48 9.61
C LEU A 49 1.33 10.24 9.42
N PRO A 50 2.05 9.78 10.46
CA PRO A 50 3.49 9.51 10.36
C PRO A 50 3.80 8.41 9.32
N ILE A 51 2.86 7.48 9.10
CA ILE A 51 2.90 6.47 8.03
C ILE A 51 2.80 7.06 6.61
N ALA A 52 2.63 8.37 6.45
CA ALA A 52 2.84 9.03 5.16
C ALA A 52 4.32 8.98 4.73
N ASP A 53 5.23 8.89 5.71
CA ASP A 53 6.62 8.57 5.46
C ASP A 53 6.78 7.08 5.12
N PRO A 54 7.44 6.73 4.01
CA PRO A 54 7.53 5.35 3.56
C PRO A 54 8.40 4.49 4.48
N VAL A 55 9.42 5.07 5.13
CA VAL A 55 10.29 4.33 6.04
C VAL A 55 9.52 3.96 7.30
N VAL A 56 8.71 4.90 7.81
CA VAL A 56 7.83 4.65 8.96
C VAL A 56 6.75 3.62 8.61
N PHE A 57 6.10 3.77 7.46
CA PHE A 57 5.09 2.82 7.00
C PHE A 57 5.65 1.42 6.85
N GLU A 58 6.78 1.26 6.16
CA GLU A 58 7.39 -0.04 5.93
C GLU A 58 7.72 -0.73 7.26
N LYS A 59 8.27 0.02 8.23
CA LYS A 59 8.58 -0.52 9.54
C LYS A 59 7.31 -0.99 10.28
N GLU A 60 6.31 -0.13 10.41
CA GLU A 60 5.04 -0.46 11.09
C GLU A 60 4.29 -1.62 10.40
N PHE A 61 4.30 -1.64 9.07
CA PHE A 61 3.69 -2.69 8.28
C PHE A 61 4.38 -4.04 8.55
N LYS A 62 5.71 -4.09 8.45
CA LYS A 62 6.49 -5.30 8.73
C LYS A 62 6.34 -5.77 10.18
N GLU A 63 6.27 -4.85 11.14
CA GLU A 63 6.02 -5.19 12.55
C GLU A 63 4.63 -5.83 12.75
N LYS A 64 3.58 -5.32 12.09
CA LYS A 64 2.23 -5.92 12.18
C LYS A 64 2.09 -7.22 11.42
N THR A 65 2.70 -7.35 10.24
CA THR A 65 2.54 -8.53 9.38
C THR A 65 3.60 -9.59 9.61
N ALA A 66 4.62 -9.31 10.43
CA ALA A 66 5.81 -10.14 10.62
C ALA A 66 6.52 -10.52 9.30
N LEU A 67 6.44 -9.64 8.29
CA LEU A 67 7.03 -9.86 6.96
C LEU A 67 8.42 -9.24 6.88
N SER A 68 9.31 -9.87 6.12
CA SER A 68 10.66 -9.34 5.83
C SER A 68 10.72 -8.71 4.43
N ASP A 69 11.80 -7.98 4.14
CA ASP A 69 12.08 -7.42 2.80
C ASP A 69 12.07 -8.44 1.64
N LYS A 70 12.28 -9.72 1.94
CA LYS A 70 12.24 -10.80 0.95
C LYS A 70 10.82 -11.27 0.64
N ASP A 71 9.89 -10.99 1.55
CA ASP A 71 8.51 -11.46 1.52
C ASP A 71 7.58 -10.42 0.90
N VAL A 72 7.96 -9.14 0.95
CA VAL A 72 7.13 -8.03 0.48
C VAL A 72 7.96 -6.95 -0.21
N THR A 73 7.45 -6.47 -1.35
CA THR A 73 7.93 -5.26 -2.02
C THR A 73 6.93 -4.14 -1.78
N ILE A 74 7.39 -3.00 -1.26
CA ILE A 74 6.56 -1.82 -0.99
C ILE A 74 7.05 -0.66 -1.86
N GLU A 75 6.18 -0.13 -2.70
CA GLU A 75 6.45 1.06 -3.52
C GLU A 75 5.54 2.20 -3.08
N ALA A 76 6.14 3.30 -2.65
CA ALA A 76 5.40 4.47 -2.21
C ALA A 76 5.17 5.43 -3.38
N THR A 77 3.91 5.79 -3.61
CA THR A 77 3.51 6.68 -4.70
C THR A 77 2.60 7.80 -4.18
N PHE A 78 2.59 8.91 -4.91
CA PHE A 78 1.66 10.00 -4.70
C PHE A 78 0.75 10.08 -5.91
N GLY A 79 -0.54 10.27 -5.70
CA GLY A 79 -1.40 10.74 -6.78
C GLY A 79 -2.89 10.70 -6.48
N PRO A 80 -3.70 11.12 -7.46
CA PRO A 80 -4.99 10.49 -7.69
C PRO A 80 -4.74 9.13 -8.33
N PHE A 81 -5.17 8.06 -7.65
CA PHE A 81 -5.16 6.72 -8.24
C PHE A 81 -6.31 6.65 -9.26
N THR A 82 -6.04 6.97 -10.52
CA THR A 82 -6.97 6.61 -11.58
C THR A 82 -6.69 5.16 -11.96
N LEU A 83 -7.74 4.33 -12.09
CA LEU A 83 -7.64 2.95 -12.59
C LEU A 83 -6.83 2.86 -13.91
N GLN A 84 -6.82 3.94 -14.71
CA GLN A 84 -5.97 4.08 -15.89
C GLN A 84 -4.48 4.00 -15.57
N ARG A 85 -3.96 4.65 -14.52
CA ARG A 85 -2.53 4.56 -14.17
C ARG A 85 -2.15 3.19 -13.61
N ALA A 86 -3.08 2.48 -12.98
CA ALA A 86 -2.86 1.09 -12.60
C ALA A 86 -2.78 0.15 -13.82
N ALA A 87 -3.40 0.50 -14.95
CA ALA A 87 -3.26 -0.22 -16.20
C ALA A 87 -2.00 0.18 -17.01
N ASP A 88 -1.61 1.48 -16.97
CA ASP A 88 -0.47 2.03 -17.73
C ASP A 88 0.89 1.82 -17.08
N THR A 89 0.94 1.79 -15.75
CA THR A 89 2.15 1.34 -15.05
C THR A 89 2.25 -0.15 -15.37
N LYS A 90 3.39 -0.64 -15.85
CA LYS A 90 3.55 -2.08 -16.08
C LYS A 90 3.41 -2.82 -14.74
N TRP A 91 2.20 -3.29 -14.47
CA TRP A 91 1.92 -4.33 -13.49
C TRP A 91 2.28 -5.73 -14.06
N PHE A 92 2.92 -5.76 -15.24
CA PHE A 92 3.30 -6.93 -16.03
C PHE A 92 4.67 -6.74 -16.70
#